data_AF-A0AAU3ATA7-F1
#
_entry.id   AF-A0AAU3ATA7-F1
#
_cell.length_a   1.000
_cell.length_b   1.000
_cell.length_c   1.000
_cell.angle_alpha   90.00
_cell.angle_beta   90.00
_cell.angle_gamma   90.00
#
_symmetry.space_group_name_H-M   'P 1'
#
loop_
_entity.id
_entity.type
_entity.pdbx_description
1 polymer ?
#
loop_
_entity_poly.entity_id
_entity_poly.type
_entity_poly.pdbx_seq_one_letter_code
_entity_poly.pdbx_strand_id
1 'polypeptide(L)'
;MNLAFIPSPSTGVIHLGPIPLRGYAFCIIIGVFVAVWYGNKRWIARGGRAGTVADIAVWAVPFGLVGGRLYHVITDYQLYFSDGEDWVDAFKIWQGGLGIWGAIAFGAVGAWIGCRRRGIPLPAWADALAPGIAFAQAAGRWGNWFNQELYGKPTDVPWALKITEGTNRVAGTYHPTFLYESLWCLGVGFLVIWADRRFKLGHGRAFALYVAAYCVGRGWIEYMRVDEAHHVLGLRLNDWTAITVFVLAVTYIVISSRVRPGREEVVEPSSAESADAEGEPESGDAPSDEVEKSVPSENGSTSKS
;
A
#
# COMPACT_ATOMS: atom_id res chain seq x y z
N MET A 1 19.17 36.45 -13.46
CA MET A 1 17.97 36.94 -12.76
C MET A 1 17.11 35.72 -12.43
N ASN A 2 17.03 35.34 -11.16
CA ASN A 2 16.20 34.20 -10.73
C ASN A 2 14.74 34.65 -10.67
N LEU A 3 13.97 34.26 -11.69
CA LEU A 3 12.62 34.79 -11.94
C LEU A 3 11.54 34.14 -11.05
N ALA A 4 11.78 32.96 -10.47
CA ALA A 4 10.97 32.35 -9.41
C ALA A 4 11.73 31.17 -8.77
N PHE A 5 11.46 30.88 -7.50
CA PHE A 5 11.90 29.65 -6.82
C PHE A 5 10.80 29.20 -5.86
N ILE A 6 10.70 27.90 -5.64
CA ILE A 6 9.81 27.35 -4.62
C ILE A 6 10.53 27.50 -3.28
N PRO A 7 10.02 28.31 -2.34
CA PRO A 7 10.63 28.42 -1.02
C PRO A 7 10.37 27.14 -0.23
N SER A 8 11.35 26.68 0.54
CA SER A 8 11.14 25.64 1.55
C SER A 8 11.12 26.28 2.95
N PRO A 9 10.31 25.77 3.90
CA PRO A 9 10.27 26.28 5.27
C PRO A 9 11.63 26.08 5.94
N SER A 10 12.15 27.09 6.64
CA SER A 10 13.43 27.00 7.35
C SER A 10 13.43 25.95 8.47
N THR A 11 12.27 25.68 9.07
CA THR A 11 12.06 24.62 10.04
C THR A 11 10.86 23.76 9.64
N GLY A 12 11.01 22.43 9.73
CA GLY A 12 9.93 21.47 9.51
C GLY A 12 9.03 21.24 10.73
N VAL A 13 9.20 22.03 11.80
CA VAL A 13 8.55 21.84 13.09
C VAL A 13 7.89 23.14 13.53
N ILE A 14 6.62 23.03 13.92
CA ILE A 14 5.84 24.07 14.59
C ILE A 14 5.62 23.60 16.03
N HIS A 15 6.05 24.38 17.01
CA HIS A 15 5.85 24.02 18.42
C HIS A 15 4.51 24.56 18.92
N LEU A 16 3.60 23.66 19.33
CA LEU A 16 2.38 24.01 20.05
C LEU A 16 2.64 23.76 21.55
N GLY A 17 3.25 24.74 22.22
CA GLY A 17 3.75 24.55 23.58
C GLY A 17 4.83 23.45 23.63
N PRO A 18 4.69 22.40 24.47
CA PRO A 18 5.67 21.32 24.56
C PRO A 18 5.60 20.31 23.40
N ILE A 19 4.57 20.38 22.54
CA ILE A 19 4.33 19.38 21.49
C ILE A 19 4.95 19.85 20.15
N PRO A 20 5.99 19.17 19.62
CA PRO A 20 6.53 19.47 18.30
C PRO A 20 5.63 18.91 17.20
N LEU A 21 4.91 19.77 16.48
CA LEU A 21 4.14 19.40 15.29
C LEU A 21 5.08 19.38 14.08
N ARG A 22 5.35 18.18 13.58
CA ARG A 22 6.25 17.96 12.45
C ARG A 22 5.45 17.96 11.14
N GLY A 23 5.85 18.79 10.17
CA GLY A 23 5.15 18.93 8.88
C GLY A 23 5.01 17.59 8.14
N TYR A 24 6.05 16.77 8.14
CA TYR A 24 5.99 15.44 7.52
C TYR A 24 4.95 14.52 8.17
N ALA A 25 4.75 14.60 9.49
CA ALA A 25 3.79 13.75 10.19
C ALA A 25 2.36 14.10 9.75
N PHE A 26 2.08 15.39 9.56
CA PHE A 26 0.79 15.85 9.02
C PHE A 26 0.58 15.37 7.58
N CYS A 27 1.61 15.45 6.72
CA CYS A 27 1.56 14.90 5.37
C CYS A 27 1.25 13.40 5.34
N ILE A 28 1.87 12.62 6.23
CA ILE A 28 1.61 11.17 6.36
C ILE A 28 0.18 10.92 6.82
N ILE A 29 -0.31 11.62 7.85
CA ILE A 29 -1.68 11.48 8.36
C ILE A 29 -2.71 11.79 7.27
N ILE A 30 -2.52 12.88 6.53
CA ILE A 30 -3.36 13.21 5.38
C ILE A 30 -3.31 12.09 4.34
N GLY A 31 -2.11 11.58 4.04
CA GLY A 31 -1.95 10.49 3.08
C GLY A 31 -2.72 9.24 3.48
N VAL A 32 -2.59 8.80 4.74
CA VAL A 32 -3.34 7.65 5.29
C VAL A 32 -4.84 7.90 5.22
N PHE A 33 -5.30 9.08 5.64
CA PHE A 33 -6.71 9.44 5.56
C PHE A 33 -7.24 9.36 4.12
N VAL A 34 -6.52 9.94 3.15
CA VAL A 34 -6.88 9.91 1.72
C VAL A 34 -6.91 8.47 1.20
N ALA A 35 -5.93 7.65 1.56
CA ALA A 35 -5.88 6.24 1.15
C ALA A 35 -7.09 5.45 1.67
N VAL A 36 -7.41 5.60 2.96
CA VAL A 36 -8.54 4.91 3.61
C VAL A 36 -9.87 5.42 3.08
N TRP A 37 -10.08 6.74 3.03
CA TRP A 37 -11.32 7.35 2.57
C TRP A 37 -11.61 7.02 1.10
N TYR A 38 -10.64 7.24 0.22
CA TYR A 38 -10.81 6.98 -1.21
C TYR A 38 -10.88 5.47 -1.50
N GLY A 39 -10.05 4.68 -0.82
CA GLY A 39 -10.09 3.21 -0.88
C GLY A 39 -11.46 2.67 -0.47
N ASN A 40 -12.04 3.16 0.63
CA ASN A 40 -13.37 2.77 1.09
C ASN A 40 -14.45 3.13 0.07
N LYS A 41 -14.40 4.33 -0.53
CA LYS A 41 -15.34 4.72 -1.60
C LYS A 41 -15.26 3.77 -2.80
N ARG A 42 -14.06 3.33 -3.16
CA ARG A 42 -13.85 2.38 -4.26
C ARG A 42 -14.24 0.95 -3.89
N TRP A 43 -14.03 0.55 -2.65
CA TRP A 43 -14.46 -0.74 -2.11
C TRP A 43 -15.98 -0.88 -2.17
N ILE A 44 -16.71 0.14 -1.70
CA ILE A 44 -18.18 0.20 -1.78
C ILE A 44 -18.65 0.15 -3.23
N ALA A 45 -18.00 0.90 -4.14
CA ALA A 45 -18.32 0.86 -5.56
C ALA A 45 -18.03 -0.51 -6.23
N ARG A 46 -17.32 -1.41 -5.55
CA ARG A 46 -17.05 -2.78 -5.97
C ARG A 46 -17.95 -3.82 -5.26
N GLY A 47 -18.97 -3.36 -4.53
CA GLY A 47 -19.91 -4.23 -3.80
C GLY A 47 -19.46 -4.58 -2.37
N GLY A 48 -18.36 -4.01 -1.88
CA GLY A 48 -17.90 -4.20 -0.52
C GLY A 48 -18.64 -3.35 0.51
N ARG A 49 -18.54 -3.72 1.80
CA ARG A 49 -19.18 -2.99 2.90
C ARG A 49 -18.36 -1.79 3.35
N ALA A 50 -19.06 -0.73 3.74
CA ALA A 50 -18.43 0.44 4.34
C ALA A 50 -17.71 0.06 5.64
N GLY A 51 -16.50 0.60 5.85
CA GLY A 51 -15.69 0.33 7.04
C GLY A 51 -14.67 -0.80 6.86
N THR A 52 -14.89 -1.73 5.93
CA THR A 52 -13.97 -2.87 5.70
C THR A 52 -12.54 -2.44 5.39
N VAL A 53 -12.35 -1.35 4.65
CA VAL A 53 -11.01 -0.80 4.40
C VAL A 53 -10.34 -0.30 5.69
N ALA A 54 -11.08 0.40 6.55
CA ALA A 54 -10.55 0.90 7.81
C ALA A 54 -10.23 -0.25 8.77
N ASP A 55 -11.09 -1.27 8.83
CA ASP A 55 -10.90 -2.43 9.70
C ASP A 55 -9.65 -3.24 9.33
N ILE A 56 -9.33 -3.34 8.04
CA ILE A 56 -8.08 -3.96 7.59
C ILE A 56 -6.88 -3.04 7.85
N ALA A 57 -7.05 -1.72 7.73
CA ALA A 57 -6.02 -0.76 8.08
C ALA A 57 -5.61 -0.84 9.57
N VAL A 58 -6.53 -1.20 10.46
CA VAL A 58 -6.24 -1.47 11.89
C VAL A 58 -5.24 -2.62 12.06
N TRP A 59 -5.17 -3.57 11.12
CA TRP A 59 -4.13 -4.60 11.10
C TRP A 59 -2.87 -4.13 10.36
N ALA A 60 -3.04 -3.54 9.18
CA ALA A 60 -1.91 -3.17 8.31
C ALA A 60 -1.00 -2.10 8.93
N VAL A 61 -1.56 -1.07 9.57
CA VAL A 61 -0.79 0.07 10.10
C VAL A 61 0.10 -0.32 11.29
N PRO A 62 -0.39 -0.99 12.35
CA PRO A 62 0.46 -1.42 13.46
C PRO A 62 1.54 -2.41 13.03
N PHE A 63 1.20 -3.38 12.16
CA PHE A 63 2.19 -4.30 11.63
C PHE A 63 3.26 -3.56 10.82
N GLY A 64 2.88 -2.59 9.99
CA GLY A 64 3.83 -1.75 9.26
C GLY A 64 4.75 -0.95 10.19
N LEU A 65 4.23 -0.39 11.28
CA LEU A 65 5.03 0.32 12.27
C LEU A 65 6.04 -0.61 12.95
N VAL A 66 5.59 -1.79 13.38
CA VAL A 66 6.45 -2.81 14.01
C VAL A 66 7.52 -3.30 13.04
N GLY A 67 7.14 -3.67 11.82
CA GLY A 67 8.08 -4.15 10.81
C GLY A 67 9.08 -3.08 10.39
N GLY A 68 8.64 -1.82 10.28
CA GLY A 68 9.53 -0.71 9.98
C GLY A 68 10.58 -0.51 11.06
N ARG A 69 10.18 -0.61 12.33
CA ARG A 69 11.12 -0.54 13.45
C ARG A 69 12.07 -1.73 13.45
N LEU A 70 11.54 -2.94 13.32
CA LEU A 70 12.31 -4.18 13.31
C LEU A 70 13.37 -4.16 12.21
N TYR A 71 13.00 -3.77 10.99
CA TYR A 71 13.95 -3.67 9.88
C TYR A 71 15.09 -2.71 10.19
N HIS A 72 14.79 -1.52 10.71
CA HIS A 72 15.82 -0.54 11.07
C HIS A 72 16.73 -1.04 12.19
N VAL A 73 16.19 -1.69 13.22
CA VAL A 73 17.00 -2.29 14.29
C VAL A 73 17.91 -3.40 13.77
N ILE A 74 17.47 -4.18 12.78
CA ILE A 74 18.29 -5.23 12.17
C ILE A 74 19.38 -4.64 11.27
N THR A 75 19.05 -3.65 10.43
CA THR A 75 20.02 -3.06 9.49
C THR A 75 21.02 -2.15 10.18
N ASP A 76 20.59 -1.46 11.23
CA ASP A 76 21.38 -0.49 11.98
C ASP A 76 21.63 -0.96 13.42
N TYR A 77 21.88 -2.27 13.60
CA TYR A 77 22.03 -2.90 14.92
C TYR A 77 23.13 -2.24 15.77
N GLN A 78 24.18 -1.71 15.14
CA GLN A 78 25.25 -0.99 15.81
C GLN A 78 24.75 0.23 16.60
N LEU A 79 23.63 0.85 16.22
CA LEU A 79 23.06 2.00 16.95
C LEU A 79 22.41 1.60 18.28
N TYR A 80 22.25 0.31 18.56
CA TYR A 80 21.52 -0.19 19.73
C TYR A 80 22.32 -1.18 20.57
N PHE A 81 23.26 -1.91 19.94
CA PHE A 81 23.96 -3.02 20.56
C PHE A 81 25.48 -2.86 20.56
N SER A 82 26.01 -1.69 20.19
CA SER A 82 27.45 -1.41 20.30
C SER A 82 27.82 -0.88 21.69
N ASP A 83 29.12 -0.91 22.01
CA ASP A 83 29.63 -0.49 23.31
C ASP A 83 29.30 0.99 23.59
N GLY A 84 28.49 1.23 24.62
CA GLY A 84 28.07 2.58 25.04
C GLY A 84 26.65 2.97 24.62
N GLU A 85 25.97 2.15 23.79
CA GLU A 85 24.57 2.36 23.40
C GLU A 85 23.58 1.59 24.29
N ASP A 86 22.33 2.05 24.35
CA ASP A 86 21.25 1.43 25.13
C ASP A 86 20.31 0.62 24.23
N TRP A 87 20.27 -0.70 24.42
CA TRP A 87 19.38 -1.60 23.67
C TRP A 87 17.89 -1.25 23.84
N VAL A 88 17.49 -0.56 24.92
CA VAL A 88 16.11 -0.09 25.12
C VAL A 88 15.72 0.95 24.07
N ASP A 89 16.68 1.66 23.49
CA ASP A 89 16.43 2.59 22.38
C ASP A 89 15.82 1.89 21.17
N ALA A 90 16.09 0.59 20.97
CA ALA A 90 15.47 -0.23 19.91
C ALA A 90 13.94 -0.22 19.95
N PHE A 91 13.30 0.06 21.09
CA PHE A 91 11.84 0.15 21.22
C PHE A 91 11.28 1.57 21.08
N LYS A 92 12.14 2.60 21.12
CA LYS A 92 11.73 4.01 21.12
C LYS A 92 11.36 4.50 19.72
N ILE A 93 10.23 4.02 19.19
CA ILE A 93 9.70 4.38 17.86
C ILE A 93 9.48 5.89 17.66
N TRP A 94 9.32 6.66 18.75
CA TRP A 94 9.15 8.11 18.71
C TRP A 94 10.46 8.88 18.45
N GLN A 95 11.61 8.22 18.57
CA GLN A 95 12.92 8.79 18.19
C GLN A 95 13.20 8.68 16.68
N GLY A 96 12.31 8.04 15.91
CA GLY A 96 12.47 7.82 14.48
C GLY A 96 13.02 6.43 14.17
N GLY A 97 13.74 6.29 13.05
CA GLY A 97 14.34 5.01 12.66
C GLY A 97 13.31 3.96 12.26
N LEU A 98 12.57 4.22 11.18
CA LEU A 98 11.62 3.28 10.59
C LEU A 98 12.05 2.95 9.16
N GLY A 99 12.40 1.69 8.92
CA GLY A 99 12.76 1.18 7.61
C GLY A 99 11.54 0.97 6.72
N ILE A 100 11.53 1.58 5.54
CA ILE A 100 10.38 1.49 4.62
C ILE A 100 10.12 0.05 4.14
N TRP A 101 11.17 -0.75 3.93
CA TRP A 101 11.05 -2.15 3.48
C TRP A 101 10.37 -3.02 4.53
N GLY A 102 10.74 -2.86 5.80
CA GLY A 102 10.07 -3.53 6.92
C GLY A 102 8.61 -3.13 7.05
N ALA A 103 8.32 -1.82 6.88
CA ALA A 103 6.96 -1.31 6.95
C ALA A 103 6.07 -1.85 5.83
N ILE A 104 6.58 -1.93 4.60
CA ILE A 104 5.84 -2.50 3.47
C ILE A 104 5.60 -4.00 3.68
N ALA A 105 6.64 -4.76 4.06
CA ALA A 105 6.54 -6.20 4.20
C ALA A 105 5.55 -6.60 5.31
N PHE A 106 5.70 -6.05 6.51
CA PHE A 106 4.79 -6.38 7.62
C PHE A 106 3.43 -5.73 7.43
N GLY A 107 3.34 -4.54 6.83
CA GLY A 107 2.06 -3.94 6.47
C GLY A 107 1.25 -4.84 5.52
N ALA A 108 1.89 -5.49 4.56
CA ALA A 108 1.26 -6.48 3.69
C ALA A 108 0.81 -7.73 4.47
N VAL A 109 1.61 -8.20 5.44
CA VAL A 109 1.22 -9.30 6.34
C VAL A 109 -0.01 -8.93 7.18
N GLY A 110 -0.03 -7.72 7.75
CA GLY A 110 -1.18 -7.21 8.51
C GLY A 110 -2.44 -7.12 7.64
N ALA A 111 -2.31 -6.60 6.41
CA ALA A 111 -3.40 -6.57 5.44
C ALA A 111 -3.89 -7.98 5.08
N TRP A 112 -2.97 -8.93 4.90
CA TRP A 112 -3.30 -10.33 4.62
C TRP A 112 -4.08 -10.99 5.77
N ILE A 113 -3.64 -10.79 7.02
CA ILE A 113 -4.35 -11.27 8.22
C ILE A 113 -5.75 -10.65 8.29
N GLY A 114 -5.86 -9.34 8.11
CA GLY A 114 -7.14 -8.63 8.12
C GLY A 114 -8.10 -9.11 7.04
N CYS A 115 -7.60 -9.33 5.82
CA CYS A 115 -8.40 -9.87 4.71
C CYS A 115 -8.84 -11.31 4.97
N ARG A 116 -7.93 -12.17 5.44
CA ARG A 116 -8.22 -13.58 5.79
C ARG A 116 -9.30 -13.68 6.86
N ARG A 117 -9.21 -12.87 7.92
CA ARG A 117 -10.21 -12.84 9.00
C ARG A 117 -11.58 -12.37 8.58
N ARG A 118 -11.69 -11.68 7.44
CA ARG A 118 -12.97 -11.23 6.87
C ARG A 118 -13.43 -12.06 5.68
N GLY A 119 -12.69 -13.10 5.30
CA GLY A 119 -13.00 -13.90 4.13
C GLY A 119 -12.94 -13.11 2.81
N ILE A 120 -12.20 -11.99 2.76
CA ILE A 120 -12.11 -11.18 1.54
C ILE A 120 -10.82 -11.45 0.76
N PRO A 121 -10.85 -11.40 -0.59
CA PRO A 121 -9.66 -11.55 -1.41
C PRO A 121 -8.76 -10.31 -1.32
N LEU A 122 -7.54 -10.51 -0.77
CA LEU A 122 -6.50 -9.47 -0.69
C LEU A 122 -6.24 -8.75 -2.03
N PRO A 123 -6.20 -9.41 -3.20
CA PRO A 123 -6.00 -8.72 -4.48
C PRO A 123 -7.11 -7.71 -4.82
N ALA A 124 -8.37 -8.03 -4.52
CA ALA A 124 -9.49 -7.13 -4.76
C ALA A 124 -9.42 -5.90 -3.83
N TRP A 125 -9.02 -6.12 -2.57
CA TRP A 125 -8.80 -5.05 -1.60
C TRP A 125 -7.65 -4.14 -2.03
N ALA A 126 -6.51 -4.73 -2.43
CA ALA A 126 -5.35 -4.01 -2.93
C ALA A 126 -5.70 -3.17 -4.19
N ASP A 127 -6.51 -3.71 -5.11
CA ASP A 127 -6.97 -2.98 -6.29
C ASP A 127 -7.88 -1.78 -5.96
N ALA A 128 -8.67 -1.88 -4.89
CA ALA A 128 -9.49 -0.76 -4.43
C ALA A 128 -8.62 0.36 -3.83
N LEU A 129 -7.59 -0.02 -3.06
CA LEU A 129 -6.69 0.92 -2.39
C LEU A 129 -5.61 1.51 -3.31
N ALA A 130 -5.24 0.85 -4.41
CA ALA A 130 -4.10 1.21 -5.24
C ALA A 130 -4.00 2.72 -5.59
N PRO A 131 -5.07 3.40 -6.06
CA PRO A 131 -5.00 4.84 -6.28
C PRO A 131 -4.84 5.66 -4.99
N GLY A 132 -5.48 5.23 -3.91
CA GLY A 132 -5.39 5.87 -2.60
C GLY A 132 -3.97 5.82 -2.05
N ILE A 133 -3.26 4.71 -2.24
CA ILE A 133 -1.84 4.57 -1.88
C ILE A 133 -0.98 5.54 -2.70
N ALA A 134 -1.22 5.64 -4.02
CA ALA A 134 -0.50 6.59 -4.86
C ALA A 134 -0.71 8.05 -4.40
N PHE A 135 -1.94 8.43 -4.05
CA PHE A 135 -2.22 9.76 -3.49
C PHE A 135 -1.59 9.97 -2.10
N ALA A 136 -1.55 8.94 -1.26
CA ALA A 136 -0.85 8.99 0.01
C ALA A 136 0.66 9.23 -0.17
N GLN A 137 1.28 8.54 -1.13
CA GLN A 137 2.67 8.78 -1.50
C GLN A 137 2.87 10.22 -2.00
N ALA A 138 1.96 10.73 -2.84
CA ALA A 138 2.03 12.11 -3.32
C ALA A 138 1.99 13.13 -2.18
N ALA A 139 1.12 12.92 -1.18
CA ALA A 139 1.05 13.76 0.02
C ALA A 139 2.32 13.62 0.87
N GLY A 140 2.81 12.40 1.07
CA GLY A 140 4.02 12.12 1.85
C GLY A 140 5.27 12.85 1.34
N ARG A 141 5.39 13.06 0.03
CA ARG A 141 6.52 13.82 -0.56
C ARG A 141 6.58 15.27 -0.11
N TRP A 142 5.45 15.89 0.22
CA TRP A 142 5.46 17.23 0.80
C TRP A 142 6.12 17.28 2.18
N GLY A 143 6.21 16.13 2.88
CA GLY A 143 7.01 16.03 4.10
C GLY A 143 8.49 16.31 3.85
N ASN A 144 9.04 15.89 2.70
CA ASN A 144 10.44 16.16 2.34
C ASN A 144 10.68 17.65 2.05
N TRP A 145 9.67 18.36 1.53
CA TRP A 145 9.70 19.80 1.37
C TRP A 145 9.71 20.53 2.73
N PHE A 146 8.89 20.10 3.70
CA PHE A 146 8.95 20.64 5.07
C PHE A 146 10.30 20.36 5.75
N ASN A 147 10.87 19.17 5.53
CA ASN A 147 12.14 18.76 6.15
C ASN A 147 13.39 19.29 5.41
N GLN A 148 13.23 19.82 4.20
CA GLN A 148 14.35 20.14 3.29
C GLN A 148 15.32 18.97 3.10
N GLU A 149 14.79 17.83 2.68
CA GLU A 149 15.55 16.59 2.47
C GLU A 149 15.23 15.95 1.11
N LEU A 150 16.09 15.05 0.66
CA LEU A 150 15.94 14.27 -0.58
C LEU A 150 15.72 15.10 -1.86
N TYR A 151 16.28 16.32 -1.92
CA TYR A 151 16.26 17.19 -3.11
C TYR A 151 17.26 16.71 -4.19
N GLY A 152 17.04 17.16 -5.44
CA GLY A 152 17.86 16.72 -6.58
C GLY A 152 19.16 17.50 -6.77
N LYS A 153 19.74 17.38 -7.97
CA LYS A 153 20.94 18.12 -8.39
C LYS A 153 20.77 19.65 -8.33
N PRO A 154 21.86 20.42 -8.12
CA PRO A 154 21.86 21.87 -8.29
C PRO A 154 21.30 22.26 -9.66
N THR A 155 20.49 23.32 -9.70
CA THR A 155 19.80 23.73 -10.93
C THR A 155 19.41 25.20 -10.89
N ASP A 156 19.26 25.77 -12.08
CA ASP A 156 18.88 27.18 -12.29
C ASP A 156 17.50 27.32 -12.98
N VAL A 157 16.74 26.23 -13.07
CA VAL A 157 15.38 26.26 -13.67
C VAL A 157 14.44 27.18 -12.87
N PRO A 158 13.43 27.80 -13.50
CA PRO A 158 12.58 28.80 -12.84
C PRO A 158 11.60 28.21 -11.80
N TRP A 159 11.58 26.90 -11.62
CA TRP A 159 10.84 26.20 -10.54
C TRP A 159 11.79 25.51 -9.55
N ALA A 160 13.05 25.95 -9.46
CA ALA A 160 14.02 25.37 -8.55
C ALA A 160 13.54 25.48 -7.08
N LEU A 161 13.87 24.46 -6.28
CA LEU A 161 13.67 24.46 -4.84
C LEU A 161 14.81 25.21 -4.17
N LYS A 162 14.48 26.19 -3.34
CA LYS A 162 15.48 26.89 -2.52
C LYS A 162 15.67 26.17 -1.20
N ILE A 163 16.89 25.71 -0.95
CA ILE A 163 17.31 25.06 0.29
C ILE A 163 18.13 26.05 1.12
N THR A 164 17.86 26.11 2.41
CA THR A 164 18.62 26.91 3.38
C THR A 164 19.76 26.10 3.97
N GLU A 165 20.81 26.79 4.41
CA GLU A 165 21.95 26.16 5.08
C GLU A 165 21.51 25.41 6.35
N GLY A 166 22.18 24.29 6.64
CA GLY A 166 21.99 23.52 7.87
C GLY A 166 23.09 22.50 8.07
N THR A 167 23.06 21.78 9.18
CA THR A 167 24.12 20.86 9.63
C THR A 167 24.64 19.93 8.53
N ASN A 168 23.75 19.41 7.68
CA ASN A 168 24.08 18.53 6.55
C ASN A 168 23.50 19.05 5.22
N ARG A 169 23.34 20.38 5.07
CA ARG A 169 22.66 20.98 3.89
C ARG A 169 23.40 22.23 3.42
N VAL A 170 23.76 22.24 2.15
CA VAL A 170 24.38 23.40 1.50
C VAL A 170 23.30 24.29 0.91
N ALA A 171 23.31 25.57 1.27
CA ALA A 171 22.35 26.54 0.72
C ALA A 171 22.48 26.63 -0.80
N GLY A 172 21.35 26.64 -1.51
CA GLY A 172 21.35 26.69 -2.97
C GLY A 172 19.99 26.42 -3.60
N THR A 173 19.99 26.35 -4.93
CA THR A 173 18.82 26.00 -5.76
C THR A 173 19.00 24.60 -6.34
N TYR A 174 18.00 23.76 -6.13
CA TYR A 174 18.05 22.34 -6.48
C TYR A 174 16.77 21.90 -7.21
N HIS A 175 16.85 20.79 -7.93
CA HIS A 175 15.66 20.20 -8.54
C HIS A 175 14.65 19.80 -7.43
N PRO A 176 13.38 20.26 -7.48
CA PRO A 176 12.33 19.86 -6.56
C PRO A 176 11.86 18.42 -6.82
N THR A 177 12.69 17.43 -6.50
CA THR A 177 12.36 15.99 -6.60
C THR A 177 11.08 15.65 -5.86
N PHE A 178 10.81 16.26 -4.69
CA PHE A 178 9.56 16.08 -3.96
C PHE A 178 8.33 16.40 -4.84
N LEU A 179 8.40 17.47 -5.64
CA LEU A 179 7.32 17.91 -6.51
C LEU A 179 7.18 16.99 -7.70
N TYR A 180 8.30 16.59 -8.31
CA TYR A 180 8.33 15.63 -9.41
C TYR A 180 7.73 14.29 -8.99
N GLU A 181 8.13 13.78 -7.82
CA GLU A 181 7.59 12.55 -7.22
C GLU A 181 6.11 12.70 -6.85
N SER A 182 5.70 13.83 -6.29
CA SER A 182 4.30 14.09 -5.94
C SER A 182 3.40 14.11 -7.18
N LEU A 183 3.80 14.85 -8.22
CA LEU A 183 3.08 14.93 -9.50
C LEU A 183 3.03 13.57 -10.20
N TRP A 184 4.13 12.81 -10.19
CA TRP A 184 4.14 11.45 -10.73
C TRP A 184 3.17 10.55 -9.98
N CYS A 185 3.20 10.56 -8.65
CA CYS A 185 2.29 9.75 -7.83
C CYS A 185 0.82 10.11 -8.04
N LEU A 186 0.49 11.41 -8.19
CA LEU A 186 -0.85 11.85 -8.60
C LEU A 186 -1.21 11.29 -9.98
N GLY A 187 -0.31 11.41 -10.96
CA GLY A 187 -0.47 10.84 -12.30
C GLY A 187 -0.72 9.33 -12.28
N VAL A 188 0.04 8.58 -11.47
CA VAL A 188 -0.17 7.14 -11.26
C VAL A 188 -1.55 6.86 -10.66
N GLY A 189 -1.97 7.61 -9.64
CA GLY A 189 -3.29 7.45 -9.05
C GLY A 189 -4.41 7.66 -10.07
N PHE A 190 -4.32 8.71 -10.88
CA PHE A 190 -5.28 8.97 -11.97
C PHE A 190 -5.22 7.93 -13.09
N LEU A 191 -4.02 7.47 -13.45
CA LEU A 191 -3.82 6.39 -14.43
C LEU A 191 -4.53 5.12 -13.98
N VAL A 192 -4.35 4.71 -12.72
CA VAL A 192 -4.99 3.52 -12.17
C VAL A 192 -6.50 3.69 -12.15
N ILE A 193 -7.03 4.86 -11.76
CA ILE A 193 -8.47 5.14 -11.79
C ILE A 193 -9.02 5.02 -13.22
N TRP A 194 -8.35 5.62 -14.19
CA TRP A 194 -8.74 5.59 -15.60
C TRP A 194 -8.72 4.17 -16.14
N ALA A 195 -7.61 3.44 -15.97
CA ALA A 195 -7.45 2.09 -16.47
C ALA A 195 -8.45 1.12 -15.82
N ASP A 196 -8.65 1.27 -14.52
CA ASP A 196 -9.60 0.46 -13.75
C ASP A 196 -11.05 0.66 -14.22
N ARG A 197 -11.44 1.89 -14.59
CA ARG A 197 -12.75 2.18 -15.19
C ARG A 197 -12.86 1.69 -16.62
N ARG A 198 -11.82 1.88 -17.43
CA ARG A 198 -11.83 1.59 -18.86
C ARG A 198 -11.73 0.09 -19.18
N PHE A 199 -10.99 -0.66 -18.38
CA PHE A 199 -10.69 -2.07 -18.60
C PHE A 199 -11.28 -3.01 -17.54
N LYS A 200 -12.03 -2.46 -16.56
CA LYS A 200 -12.60 -3.21 -15.43
C LYS A 200 -11.54 -4.11 -14.79
N LEU A 201 -10.45 -3.49 -14.30
CA LEU A 201 -9.36 -4.22 -13.67
C LEU A 201 -9.84 -4.86 -12.35
N GLY A 202 -9.38 -6.08 -12.12
CA GLY A 202 -9.66 -6.91 -10.94
C GLY A 202 -8.56 -7.96 -10.79
N HIS A 203 -8.66 -8.81 -9.78
CA HIS A 203 -7.68 -9.85 -9.47
C HIS A 203 -6.26 -9.30 -9.24
N GLY A 204 -6.14 -8.13 -8.59
CA GLY A 204 -4.84 -7.51 -8.27
C GLY A 204 -4.20 -6.73 -9.43
N ARG A 205 -4.87 -6.62 -10.59
CA ARG A 205 -4.30 -5.98 -11.78
C ARG A 205 -4.21 -4.46 -11.63
N ALA A 206 -5.12 -3.82 -10.90
CA ALA A 206 -5.04 -2.38 -10.66
C ALA A 206 -3.89 -2.03 -9.71
N PHE A 207 -3.66 -2.87 -8.70
CA PHE A 207 -2.52 -2.76 -7.80
C PHE A 207 -1.20 -3.04 -8.53
N ALA A 208 -1.15 -4.06 -9.37
CA ALA A 208 0.04 -4.32 -10.19
C ALA A 208 0.32 -3.16 -11.17
N LEU A 209 -0.70 -2.54 -11.75
CA LEU A 209 -0.53 -1.34 -12.59
C LEU A 209 0.05 -0.17 -11.79
N TYR A 210 -0.45 0.05 -10.56
CA TYR A 210 0.12 1.02 -9.62
C TYR A 210 1.62 0.75 -9.39
N VAL A 211 1.98 -0.48 -9.05
CA VAL A 211 3.37 -0.88 -8.78
C VAL A 211 4.26 -0.66 -10.01
N ALA A 212 3.81 -1.09 -11.19
CA ALA A 212 4.55 -0.92 -12.43
C ALA A 212 4.78 0.57 -12.75
N ALA A 213 3.72 1.39 -12.69
CA ALA A 213 3.81 2.82 -12.99
C ALA A 213 4.66 3.58 -11.94
N TYR A 214 4.62 3.16 -10.68
CA TYR A 214 5.50 3.69 -9.64
C TYR A 214 6.98 3.38 -9.92
N CYS A 215 7.29 2.15 -10.34
CA CYS A 215 8.67 1.74 -10.66
C CYS A 215 9.24 2.53 -11.84
N VAL A 216 8.43 2.83 -12.87
CA VAL A 216 8.84 3.73 -13.97
C VAL A 216 9.21 5.12 -13.43
N GLY A 217 8.41 5.65 -12.51
CA GLY A 217 8.71 6.92 -11.83
C GLY A 217 10.05 6.91 -11.10
N ARG A 218 10.33 5.81 -10.40
CA ARG A 218 11.58 5.67 -9.65
C ARG A 218 12.82 5.78 -10.54
N GLY A 219 12.81 5.22 -11.75
CA GLY A 219 13.98 5.24 -12.63
C GLY A 219 14.49 6.66 -12.97
N TRP A 220 13.63 7.54 -13.47
CA TRP A 220 14.07 8.89 -13.86
C TRP A 220 14.31 9.82 -12.66
N ILE A 221 13.61 9.60 -11.55
CA ILE A 221 13.81 10.37 -10.31
C ILE A 221 15.12 9.97 -9.63
N GLU A 222 15.44 8.69 -9.60
CA GLU A 222 16.69 8.19 -9.03
C GLU A 222 17.90 8.73 -9.79
N TYR A 223 17.81 8.85 -11.13
CA TYR A 223 18.83 9.50 -11.97
C TYR A 223 19.10 10.98 -11.59
N MET A 224 18.09 11.68 -11.07
CA MET A 224 18.21 13.08 -10.65
C MET A 224 18.74 13.24 -9.21
N ARG A 225 18.74 12.19 -8.39
CA ARG A 225 19.17 12.25 -6.99
C ARG A 225 20.69 12.22 -6.87
N VAL A 226 21.24 13.01 -5.94
CA VAL A 226 22.70 13.14 -5.71
C VAL A 226 23.17 12.29 -4.53
N ASP A 227 22.26 11.63 -3.81
CA ASP A 227 22.59 10.89 -2.59
C ASP A 227 23.57 9.73 -2.83
N GLU A 228 24.36 9.42 -1.80
CA GLU A 228 25.21 8.22 -1.77
C GLU A 228 24.33 6.96 -1.88
N ALA A 229 24.68 6.07 -2.80
CA ALA A 229 23.96 4.82 -2.99
C ALA A 229 24.93 3.72 -3.41
N HIS A 230 24.63 2.48 -3.01
CA HIS A 230 25.37 1.32 -3.49
C HIS A 230 25.08 1.10 -4.98
N HIS A 231 26.15 1.12 -5.79
CA HIS A 231 26.08 0.86 -7.21
C HIS A 231 26.45 -0.59 -7.49
N VAL A 232 25.65 -1.25 -8.34
CA VAL A 232 25.90 -2.60 -8.84
C VAL A 232 25.75 -2.53 -10.36
N LEU A 233 26.81 -2.91 -11.09
CA LEU A 233 26.83 -2.86 -12.56
C LEU A 233 26.49 -1.48 -13.14
N GLY A 234 26.91 -0.39 -12.47
CA GLY A 234 26.70 0.98 -12.93
C GLY A 234 25.30 1.57 -12.64
N LEU A 235 24.39 0.80 -12.04
CA LEU A 235 23.07 1.26 -11.58
C LEU A 235 22.98 1.22 -10.05
N ARG A 236 22.11 2.03 -9.46
CA ARG A 236 21.88 1.97 -8.02
C ARG A 236 21.09 0.71 -7.66
N LEU A 237 21.30 0.17 -6.45
CA LEU A 237 20.55 -0.99 -5.96
C LEU A 237 19.02 -0.77 -6.01
N ASN A 238 18.59 0.48 -5.77
CA ASN A 238 17.20 0.91 -5.91
C ASN A 238 16.66 0.75 -7.35
N ASP A 239 17.48 0.99 -8.37
CA ASP A 239 17.10 0.83 -9.77
C ASP A 239 16.90 -0.66 -10.10
N TRP A 240 17.83 -1.52 -9.66
CA TRP A 240 17.69 -2.97 -9.82
C TRP A 240 16.42 -3.51 -9.17
N THR A 241 16.12 -3.01 -7.98
CA THR A 241 14.89 -3.38 -7.26
C THR A 241 13.66 -2.91 -8.03
N ALA A 242 13.66 -1.66 -8.52
CA ALA A 242 12.56 -1.12 -9.32
C ALA A 242 12.36 -1.88 -10.63
N ILE A 243 13.44 -2.25 -11.34
CA ILE A 243 13.38 -3.06 -12.57
C ILE A 243 12.77 -4.43 -12.29
N THR A 244 13.24 -5.11 -11.25
CA THR A 244 12.76 -6.45 -10.88
C THR A 244 11.27 -6.40 -10.53
N VAL A 245 10.87 -5.46 -9.67
CA VAL A 245 9.47 -5.28 -9.27
C VAL A 245 8.59 -4.86 -10.45
N PHE A 246 9.09 -4.03 -11.36
CA PHE A 246 8.40 -3.66 -12.59
C PHE A 246 8.12 -4.88 -13.48
N VAL A 247 9.14 -5.70 -13.75
CA VAL A 247 9.00 -6.89 -14.60
C VAL A 247 8.00 -7.87 -13.97
N LEU A 248 8.07 -8.10 -12.65
CA LEU A 248 7.12 -8.94 -11.95
C LEU A 248 5.68 -8.40 -12.03
N ALA A 249 5.49 -7.09 -11.84
CA ALA A 249 4.18 -6.46 -11.94
C ALA A 249 3.57 -6.55 -13.35
N VAL A 250 4.36 -6.27 -14.39
CA VAL A 250 3.91 -6.40 -15.79
C VAL A 250 3.60 -7.85 -16.13
N THR A 251 4.47 -8.79 -15.74
CA THR A 251 4.26 -10.22 -15.96
C THR A 251 2.97 -10.68 -15.27
N TYR A 252 2.73 -10.24 -14.04
CA TYR A 252 1.50 -10.51 -13.31
C TYR A 252 0.26 -9.98 -14.04
N ILE A 253 0.29 -8.73 -14.54
CA ILE A 253 -0.82 -8.16 -15.31
C ILE A 253 -1.12 -9.02 -16.55
N VAL A 254 -0.09 -9.41 -17.30
CA VAL A 254 -0.23 -10.23 -18.52
C VAL A 254 -0.82 -11.59 -18.19
N ILE A 255 -0.25 -12.32 -17.21
CA ILE A 255 -0.74 -13.65 -16.82
C ILE A 255 -2.16 -13.55 -16.27
N SER A 256 -2.42 -12.65 -15.31
CA SER A 256 -3.73 -12.46 -14.70
C SER A 256 -4.80 -12.10 -15.74
N SER A 257 -4.47 -11.28 -16.73
CA SER A 257 -5.40 -10.92 -17.82
C SER A 257 -5.80 -12.10 -18.70
N ARG A 258 -4.94 -13.13 -18.82
CA ARG A 258 -5.20 -14.35 -19.59
C ARG A 258 -5.93 -15.41 -18.77
N VAL A 259 -5.61 -15.55 -17.49
CA VAL A 259 -6.16 -16.61 -16.63
C VAL A 259 -7.52 -16.21 -16.05
N ARG A 260 -7.70 -14.95 -15.65
CA ARG A 260 -8.92 -14.44 -15.01
C ARG A 260 -9.34 -13.12 -15.64
N PRO A 261 -9.91 -13.14 -16.86
CA PRO A 261 -10.38 -11.94 -17.51
C PRO A 261 -11.52 -11.31 -16.69
N GLY A 262 -11.53 -9.98 -16.61
CA GLY A 262 -12.58 -9.23 -15.89
C GLY A 262 -12.32 -9.04 -14.39
N ARG A 263 -13.36 -8.59 -13.69
CA ARG A 263 -13.33 -8.24 -12.27
C ARG A 263 -14.10 -9.29 -11.47
N GLU A 264 -13.71 -9.48 -10.21
CA GLU A 264 -14.45 -10.29 -9.23
C GLU A 264 -15.92 -9.85 -9.13
N GLU A 265 -16.84 -10.80 -9.21
CA GLU A 265 -18.29 -10.56 -9.06
C GLU A 265 -18.68 -10.33 -7.60
N VAL A 266 -18.06 -11.11 -6.70
CA VAL A 266 -18.25 -11.00 -5.25
C VAL A 266 -16.91 -10.64 -4.61
N VAL A 267 -16.90 -9.52 -3.91
CA VAL A 267 -15.69 -8.93 -3.31
C VAL A 267 -15.70 -9.07 -1.79
N GLU A 268 -16.87 -9.27 -1.20
CA GLU A 268 -17.06 -9.52 0.22
C GLU A 268 -18.25 -10.48 0.38
N PRO A 269 -18.09 -11.64 1.08
CA PRO A 269 -19.18 -12.59 1.25
C PRO A 269 -20.32 -11.97 2.07
N SER A 270 -21.56 -12.36 1.77
CA SER A 270 -22.69 -11.90 2.58
C SER A 270 -22.63 -12.54 3.97
N SER A 271 -23.12 -11.85 5.00
CA SER A 271 -23.15 -12.38 6.38
C SER A 271 -23.95 -13.68 6.53
N ALA A 272 -24.80 -14.01 5.56
CA ALA A 272 -25.53 -15.28 5.52
C ALA A 272 -24.62 -16.45 5.08
N GLU A 273 -23.77 -16.26 4.07
CA GLU A 273 -22.87 -17.30 3.55
C GLU A 273 -21.72 -17.64 4.53
N SER A 274 -21.29 -16.68 5.35
CA SER A 274 -20.28 -16.92 6.39
C SER A 274 -20.77 -17.78 7.55
N ALA A 275 -22.09 -17.84 7.78
CA ALA A 275 -22.68 -18.71 8.81
C ALA A 275 -22.81 -20.16 8.32
N ASP A 276 -23.08 -20.36 7.03
CA ASP A 276 -23.19 -21.70 6.43
C ASP A 276 -21.80 -22.37 6.30
N ALA A 277 -20.73 -21.59 6.11
CA ALA A 277 -19.36 -22.12 6.02
C ALA A 277 -18.75 -22.59 7.37
N GLU A 278 -19.34 -22.20 8.50
CA GLU A 278 -18.91 -22.62 9.85
C GLU A 278 -19.78 -23.77 10.42
N GLY A 279 -20.76 -24.27 9.65
CA GLY A 279 -21.85 -25.12 10.15
C GLY A 279 -21.91 -26.60 9.73
N GLU A 280 -21.03 -27.11 8.86
CA GLU A 280 -21.08 -28.52 8.44
C GLU A 280 -19.95 -29.37 9.06
N PRO A 281 -20.24 -30.23 10.06
CA PRO A 281 -19.42 -31.40 10.30
C PRO A 281 -19.80 -32.49 9.29
N GLU A 282 -18.79 -32.96 8.54
CA GLU A 282 -18.87 -34.19 7.75
C GLU A 282 -19.39 -35.35 8.62
N SER A 283 -20.50 -35.97 8.22
CA SER A 283 -20.74 -37.39 8.52
C SER A 283 -21.27 -38.09 7.27
N GLY A 284 -20.33 -38.57 6.45
CA GLY A 284 -20.56 -39.72 5.58
C GLY A 284 -20.25 -40.99 6.36
N ASP A 285 -21.16 -41.97 6.39
CA ASP A 285 -21.22 -43.00 5.35
C ASP A 285 -22.29 -44.04 5.71
N ALA A 286 -23.03 -44.51 4.71
CA ALA A 286 -23.93 -45.67 4.82
C ALA A 286 -23.13 -46.96 4.56
N PRO A 287 -23.73 -48.13 4.80
CA PRO A 287 -24.04 -48.92 3.61
C PRO A 287 -25.40 -49.64 3.63
N SER A 288 -25.81 -49.92 2.39
CA SER A 288 -26.96 -50.63 1.88
C SER A 288 -27.12 -52.08 2.35
N ASP A 289 -28.37 -52.54 2.43
CA ASP A 289 -28.76 -53.90 2.01
C ASP A 289 -30.14 -53.87 1.35
N GLU A 290 -30.21 -54.44 0.14
CA GLU A 290 -31.42 -54.71 -0.65
C GLU A 290 -32.19 -55.93 -0.08
N VAL A 291 -33.51 -56.02 -0.36
CA VAL A 291 -34.18 -57.17 -1.02
C VAL A 291 -35.73 -57.01 -0.92
N GLU A 292 -36.29 -56.60 -2.07
CA GLU A 292 -37.41 -57.20 -2.84
C GLU A 292 -38.76 -57.68 -2.22
N LYS A 293 -39.82 -57.36 -3.01
CA LYS A 293 -41.21 -57.92 -3.12
C LYS A 293 -42.26 -57.30 -2.19
N SER A 294 -43.47 -56.89 -2.61
CA SER A 294 -44.30 -57.20 -3.80
C SER A 294 -45.48 -56.21 -3.91
N VAL A 295 -45.91 -55.90 -5.13
CA VAL A 295 -47.20 -55.27 -5.52
C VAL A 295 -48.14 -56.43 -5.95
N PRO A 296 -49.47 -56.44 -5.67
CA PRO A 296 -50.43 -55.70 -6.49
C PRO A 296 -51.66 -55.07 -5.80
N SER A 297 -51.98 -53.87 -6.29
CA SER A 297 -53.30 -53.32 -6.64
C SER A 297 -54.56 -54.09 -6.21
N GLU A 298 -55.46 -53.41 -5.49
CA GLU A 298 -56.90 -53.59 -5.70
C GLU A 298 -57.72 -52.30 -5.41
N ASN A 299 -58.70 -52.07 -6.26
CA ASN A 299 -59.65 -50.96 -6.29
C ASN A 299 -60.58 -50.94 -5.08
N GLY A 300 -61.03 -49.75 -4.66
CA GLY A 300 -62.07 -49.62 -3.64
C GLY A 300 -62.63 -48.20 -3.51
N SER A 301 -63.54 -47.83 -4.41
CA SER A 301 -64.45 -46.69 -4.27
C SER A 301 -65.27 -46.78 -2.97
N THR A 302 -65.44 -45.68 -2.21
CA THR A 302 -66.77 -45.09 -1.87
C THR A 302 -66.72 -44.00 -0.77
N SER A 303 -67.42 -42.89 -1.06
CA SER A 303 -68.36 -42.14 -0.21
C SER A 303 -67.89 -41.33 1.02
N LYS A 304 -68.20 -40.02 0.96
CA LYS A 304 -68.87 -39.11 1.94
C LYS A 304 -68.59 -39.36 3.43
N SER A 305 -68.23 -38.37 4.25
CA SER A 305 -68.87 -37.05 4.45
C SER A 305 -67.93 -36.10 5.17
#